data_AF-A0A895APG5-F1
#
_entry.id   AF-A0A895APG5-F1
#
_cell.length_a   1.000
_cell.length_b   1.000
_cell.length_c   1.000
_cell.angle_alpha   90.00
_cell.angle_beta   90.00
_cell.angle_gamma   90.00
#
_symmetry.space_group_name_H-M   'P 1'
#
loop_
_entity.id
_entity.type
_entity.pdbx_description
1 polymer ?
#
loop_
_entity_poly.entity_id
_entity_poly.type
_entity_poly.pdbx_seq_one_letter_code
_entity_poly.pdbx_strand_id
1 'polypeptide(L)' 'MSDSQHFSRYEKARIIGARALQVAYGAPVLVDTDQTEPILIAAEEYDADALPFTVRREGT' A
#
# COMPACT_ATOMS: atom_id res chain seq x y z
N MET A 1 -6.76 15.92 -3.27
CA MET A 1 -6.13 16.63 -2.14
C MET A 1 -4.98 15.76 -1.66
N SER A 2 -3.79 15.99 -2.20
CA SER A 2 -2.60 15.24 -1.83
C SER A 2 -1.87 16.00 -0.72
N ASP A 3 -2.20 15.70 0.54
CA ASP A 3 -1.23 15.91 1.59
C ASP A 3 -0.06 14.99 1.26
N SER A 4 1.14 15.55 1.09
CA SER A 4 2.38 14.79 1.01
C SER A 4 2.61 14.11 2.37
N GLN A 5 1.85 13.06 2.67
CA GLN A 5 1.91 12.34 3.93
C GLN A 5 3.20 11.55 3.97
N HIS A 6 4.22 12.15 4.59
CA HIS A 6 5.45 11.47 4.92
C HIS A 6 5.13 10.38 5.95
N PHE A 7 4.99 9.14 5.49
CA PHE A 7 4.77 7.99 6.37
C PHE A 7 6.08 7.62 7.08
N SER A 8 5.98 7.33 8.38
CA SER A 8 7.07 6.72 9.12
C SER A 8 7.47 5.38 8.49
N ARG A 9 8.72 4.93 8.68
CA ARG A 9 9.16 3.59 8.25
C ARG A 9 8.24 2.47 8.75
N TYR A 10 7.66 2.63 9.93
CA TYR A 10 6.73 1.67 10.52
C TYR A 10 5.36 1.71 9.84
N GLU A 11 4.85 2.91 9.54
CA GLU A 11 3.60 3.10 8.80
C GLU A 11 3.76 2.54 7.38
N LYS A 12 4.84 2.90 6.68
CA LYS A 12 5.14 2.38 5.33
C LYS A 12 5.18 0.85 5.31
N ALA A 13 5.91 0.23 6.24
CA ALA A 13 5.97 -1.22 6.34
C ALA A 13 4.59 -1.85 6.60
N ARG A 14 3.76 -1.21 7.45
CA ARG A 14 2.41 -1.71 7.76
C ARG A 14 1.46 -1.57 6.58
N ILE A 15 1.51 -0.46 5.85
CA ILE A 15 0.71 -0.21 4.65
C ILE A 15 1.01 -1.27 3.59
N ILE A 16 2.28 -1.42 3.21
CA ILE A 16 2.71 -2.38 2.18
C ILE A 16 2.38 -3.81 2.63
N GLY A 17 2.66 -4.17 3.88
CA GLY A 17 2.35 -5.52 4.40
C GLY A 17 0.84 -5.82 4.42
N ALA A 18 0.00 -4.86 4.80
CA ALA A 18 -1.45 -5.03 4.77
C ALA A 18 -1.96 -5.18 3.33
N ARG A 19 -1.43 -4.40 2.39
CA ARG A 19 -1.82 -4.51 0.98
C ARG A 19 -1.36 -5.83 0.36
N ALA A 20 -0.13 -6.27 0.63
CA ALA A 20 0.37 -7.56 0.16
C ALA A 20 -0.52 -8.72 0.60
N LEU A 21 -1.06 -8.67 1.83
CA LEU A 21 -2.02 -9.67 2.30
C LEU A 21 -3.33 -9.67 1.50
N GLN A 22 -3.85 -8.49 1.16
CA GLN A 22 -5.05 -8.38 0.32
C GLN A 22 -4.81 -9.00 -1.06
N VAL A 23 -3.69 -8.66 -1.71
CA VAL A 23 -3.30 -9.23 -3.00
C VAL A 23 -3.15 -10.76 -2.92
N ALA A 24 -2.51 -11.26 -1.85
CA ALA A 24 -2.35 -12.70 -1.63
C ALA A 24 -3.70 -13.44 -1.48
N TYR A 25 -4.74 -12.76 -1.01
CA TYR A 25 -6.11 -13.30 -0.93
C TYR A 25 -6.95 -13.06 -2.20
N GLY A 26 -6.32 -12.63 -3.30
CA GLY A 26 -6.99 -12.44 -4.58
C GLY A 26 -7.75 -11.12 -4.72
N ALA A 27 -7.44 -10.11 -3.88
CA ALA A 27 -7.94 -8.77 -4.12
C ALA A 27 -7.42 -8.23 -5.46
N PRO A 28 -8.21 -7.43 -6.20
CA PRO A 28 -7.81 -6.88 -7.48
C PRO A 28 -6.63 -5.91 -7.32
N VAL A 29 -5.67 -6.00 -8.24
CA VAL A 29 -4.52 -5.10 -8.36
C VAL A 29 -4.93 -3.86 -9.18
N LEU A 30 -4.46 -2.69 -8.76
CA LEU A 30 -4.86 -1.38 -9.29
C LEU A 30 -3.83 -0.75 -10.23
N VAL A 31 -2.67 -1.39 -10.39
CA VAL A 31 -1.59 -0.99 -11.29
C VAL A 31 -1.29 -2.12 -12.28
N ASP A 32 -0.80 -1.76 -13.46
CA ASP A 32 -0.27 -2.74 -14.41
C ASP A 32 1.14 -3.13 -13.97
N THR A 33 1.38 -4.42 -13.75
CA THR A 33 2.62 -4.92 -13.15
C THR A 33 2.95 -6.31 -13.68
N ASP A 34 4.24 -6.53 -13.95
CA ASP A 34 4.79 -7.85 -14.30
C ASP A 34 5.17 -8.67 -13.04
N GLN A 35 5.00 -8.10 -11.84
CA GLN A 35 5.34 -8.76 -10.60
C GLN A 35 4.33 -9.85 -10.25
N THR A 36 4.83 -10.96 -9.71
CA THR A 36 4.00 -12.06 -9.21
C THR A 36 3.97 -12.13 -7.69
N GLU A 37 4.97 -11.57 -7.03
CA GLU A 37 5.07 -11.57 -5.57
C GLU A 37 4.16 -10.49 -4.96
N PRO A 38 3.22 -10.83 -4.06
CA PRO A 38 2.26 -9.87 -3.51
C PRO A 38 2.90 -8.65 -2.83
N ILE A 39 4.09 -8.83 -2.25
CA ILE A 39 4.82 -7.75 -1.59
C ILE A 39 5.39 -6.73 -2.57
N LEU A 40 5.80 -7.18 -3.76
CA LEU A 40 6.32 -6.29 -4.81
C LEU A 40 5.17 -5.54 -5.48
N ILE A 41 4.07 -6.23 -5.77
CA ILE A 41 2.84 -5.61 -6.30
C ILE A 41 2.35 -4.51 -5.34
N ALA A 42 2.28 -4.81 -4.04
CA ALA A 42 1.87 -3.83 -3.03
C ALA A 42 2.82 -2.63 -2.91
N ALA A 43 4.12 -2.83 -3.15
CA ALA A 43 5.09 -1.75 -3.18
C ALA A 43 4.90 -0.85 -4.42
N GLU A 44 4.66 -1.43 -5.59
CA GLU A 44 4.37 -0.69 -6.82
C GLU A 44 3.07 0.11 -6.71
N GLU A 45 2.01 -0.47 -6.13
CA GLU A 45 0.76 0.26 -5.86
C GLU A 45 0.93 1.40 -4.85
N TYR A 46 1.81 1.23 -3.86
CA TYR A 46 2.15 2.28 -2.90
C TYR A 46 2.91 3.42 -3.60
N ASP A 47 3.91 3.11 -4.42
CA ASP A 47 4.72 4.11 -5.12
C ASP A 47 3.91 4.84 -6.21
N ALA A 48 2.87 4.21 -6.74
CA ALA A 48 1.90 4.81 -7.67
C ALA A 48 0.78 5.62 -6.99
N ASP A 49 0.76 5.72 -5.65
CA ASP A 49 -0.32 6.35 -4.85
C ASP A 49 -1.72 5.79 -5.19
N ALA A 50 -1.78 4.49 -5.52
CA ALA A 50 -2.99 3.81 -5.99
C ALA A 50 -3.75 3.06 -4.88
N LEU A 51 -3.27 3.12 -3.63
CA LEU A 51 -3.83 2.31 -2.54
C LEU A 51 -5.25 2.76 -2.15
N PRO A 52 -6.21 1.83 -2.01
CA PRO A 52 -7.62 2.17 -1.75
C PRO A 52 -7.91 2.40 -0.25
N PHE A 53 -6.91 2.76 0.55
CA PHE A 53 -7.06 2.99 1.99
C PHE A 53 -6.03 4.01 2.50
N THR A 54 -6.27 4.53 3.70
CA THR A 54 -5.42 5.54 4.33
C THR A 54 -5.03 5.15 5.76
N VAL A 55 -4.03 5.81 6.34
CA VAL A 55 -3.63 5.64 7.73
C VAL A 55 -4.39 6.61 8.62
N ARG A 56 -5.14 6.08 9.59
CA ARG A 56 -5.70 6.89 10.66
C ARG A 56 -4.70 7.01 11.80
N ARG A 57 -4.23 8.23 12.07
CA ARG A 57 -3.46 8.55 13.28
C ARG A 57 -4.45 8.95 14.36
N GLU A 58 -4.52 8.19 15.45
CA GLU A 58 -5.25 8.65 16.63
C GLU A 58 -4.41 9.76 17.26
N GLY A 59 -4.88 11.00 17.11
CA GLY A 59 -4.35 12.13 17.86
C GLY A 59 -4.70 11.95 19.33
N THR A 60 -3.70 12.12 20.20
CA THR A 60 -3.95 12.36 21.63
C THR A 60 -4.50 13.77 21.81
#